data_AF-A0A2K1Z5K6-F1
#
_entry.id   AF-A0A2K1Z5K6-F1
#
_cell.length_a   1.000
_cell.length_b   1.000
_cell.length_c   1.000
_cell.angle_alpha   90.00
_cell.angle_beta   90.00
_cell.angle_gamma   90.00
#
_symmetry.space_group_name_H-M   'P 1'
#
loop_
_entity.id
_entity.type
_entity.pdbx_description
1 polymer ?
#
loop_
_entity_poly.entity_id
_entity_poly.type
_entity_poly.pdbx_seq_one_letter_code
_entity_poly.pdbx_strand_id
1 'polypeptide(L)'
;MDSNSPPVEMFFFPFVGGGHLIPMIDIARVFASHGAKATIITTPKHSLSFRKSITRDKKSGLPISRHVLELSDVYIAATDMSATSFIDTSMLQEPQQNLLLERKPDCIVHDVFHRWSAVAIDSVGISRITFNENGCFACCVRENMERYSPMKKQSHGGGLHKRMPGSDEKSFGVMVNSFYDLDSFRNELGNTAWIVGPVSLCNRNVEDKG
;
A
#
# COMPACT_ATOMS: atom_id res chain seq x y z
N MET A 1 9.07 24.67 -15.50
CA MET A 1 8.90 23.95 -14.23
C MET A 1 9.77 24.68 -13.23
N ASP A 2 9.17 25.33 -12.25
CA ASP A 2 9.87 26.23 -11.33
C ASP A 2 10.84 25.44 -10.44
N SER A 3 12.13 25.78 -10.51
CA SER A 3 13.22 25.06 -9.85
C SER A 3 13.33 25.30 -8.34
N ASN A 4 12.26 25.74 -7.67
CA ASN A 4 12.28 26.20 -6.27
C ASN A 4 11.15 25.66 -5.37
N SER A 5 10.21 24.87 -5.89
CA SER A 5 9.22 24.19 -5.04
C SER A 5 9.88 23.00 -4.31
N PRO A 6 9.61 22.79 -3.01
CA PRO A 6 10.11 21.62 -2.31
C PRO A 6 9.62 20.34 -3.00
N PRO A 7 10.42 19.25 -2.98
CA PRO A 7 10.01 18.00 -3.59
C PRO A 7 8.77 17.45 -2.90
N VAL A 8 7.84 16.91 -3.69
CA VAL A 8 6.61 16.26 -3.18
C VAL A 8 6.98 15.15 -2.20
N GLU A 9 6.44 15.19 -0.98
CA GLU A 9 6.66 14.18 0.05
C GLU A 9 5.56 13.13 0.00
N MET A 10 5.95 11.87 -0.25
CA MET A 10 5.04 10.75 -0.40
C MET A 10 5.33 9.65 0.58
N PHE A 11 4.28 9.18 1.26
CA PHE A 11 4.37 8.05 2.18
C PHE A 11 3.86 6.77 1.52
N PHE A 12 4.45 5.64 1.86
CA PHE A 12 4.09 4.32 1.35
C PHE A 12 3.84 3.40 2.53
N PHE A 13 2.60 2.91 2.66
CA PHE A 13 2.15 2.09 3.78
C PHE A 13 1.75 0.68 3.30
N PRO A 14 2.74 -0.22 3.17
CA PRO A 14 2.53 -1.61 2.76
C PRO A 14 1.79 -2.40 3.83
N PHE A 15 1.05 -3.43 3.38
CA PHE A 15 0.50 -4.42 4.29
C PHE A 15 1.63 -5.23 4.97
N VAL A 16 1.46 -5.52 6.26
CA VAL A 16 2.46 -6.22 7.08
C VAL A 16 2.56 -7.72 6.79
N GLY A 17 1.51 -8.33 6.22
CA GLY A 17 1.51 -9.74 5.85
C GLY A 17 1.77 -9.96 4.35
N GLY A 18 2.34 -11.11 3.99
CA GLY A 18 2.43 -11.53 2.58
C GLY A 18 3.32 -10.66 1.68
N GLY A 19 3.34 -10.98 0.39
CA GLY A 19 4.24 -10.41 -0.62
C GLY A 19 4.12 -8.90 -0.86
N HIS A 20 3.18 -8.20 -0.21
CA HIS A 20 2.82 -6.79 -0.38
C HIS A 20 3.96 -5.79 -0.19
N LEU A 21 4.92 -6.13 0.68
CA LEU A 21 6.00 -5.21 1.06
C LEU A 21 6.97 -4.94 -0.10
N ILE A 22 7.33 -5.96 -0.88
CA ILE A 22 8.29 -5.80 -1.99
C ILE A 22 7.71 -4.90 -3.09
N PRO A 23 6.49 -5.14 -3.63
CA PRO A 23 5.88 -4.28 -4.63
C PRO A 23 5.76 -2.83 -4.19
N MET A 24 5.37 -2.59 -2.93
CA MET A 24 5.23 -1.24 -2.40
C MET A 24 6.59 -0.51 -2.32
N ILE A 25 7.66 -1.22 -1.93
CA ILE A 25 9.02 -0.66 -1.95
C ILE A 25 9.45 -0.32 -3.38
N ASP A 26 9.15 -1.19 -4.34
CA ASP A 26 9.47 -0.95 -5.75
C ASP A 26 8.71 0.26 -6.31
N ILE A 27 7.44 0.42 -5.93
CA ILE A 27 6.67 1.63 -6.23
C ILE A 27 7.34 2.86 -5.61
N ALA A 28 7.71 2.80 -4.32
CA ALA A 28 8.38 3.91 -3.65
C ALA A 28 9.68 4.33 -4.38
N ARG A 29 10.44 3.37 -4.92
CA ARG A 29 11.64 3.63 -5.73
C ARG A 29 11.30 4.32 -7.05
N VAL A 30 10.23 3.90 -7.73
CA VAL A 30 9.77 4.54 -8.98
C VAL A 30 9.45 6.01 -8.70
N PHE A 31 8.68 6.32 -7.65
CA PHE A 31 8.39 7.71 -7.28
C PHE A 31 9.65 8.49 -6.90
N ALA A 32 10.56 7.89 -6.12
CA ALA A 32 11.82 8.52 -5.73
C ALA A 32 12.71 8.86 -6.94
N SER A 33 12.75 7.98 -7.95
CA SER A 33 13.52 8.22 -9.18
C SER A 33 12.96 9.37 -10.04
N HIS A 34 11.71 9.77 -9.81
CA HIS A 34 11.06 10.89 -10.49
C HIS A 34 10.99 12.16 -9.61
N GLY A 35 11.78 12.22 -8.52
CA GLY A 35 11.96 13.43 -7.71
C GLY A 35 11.08 13.54 -6.48
N ALA A 36 10.20 12.58 -6.20
CA ALA A 36 9.43 12.57 -4.95
C ALA A 36 10.30 12.14 -3.76
N LYS A 37 10.13 12.76 -2.60
CA LYS A 37 10.71 12.28 -1.34
C LYS A 37 9.85 11.14 -0.80
N ALA A 38 10.33 9.91 -0.94
CA ALA A 38 9.59 8.70 -0.57
C ALA A 38 9.90 8.24 0.87
N THR A 39 8.87 7.96 1.66
CA THR A 39 9.02 7.38 3.01
C THR A 39 8.19 6.10 3.12
N ILE A 40 8.85 4.97 3.34
CA ILE A 40 8.20 3.67 3.57
C ILE A 40 7.91 3.53 5.07
N ILE A 41 6.63 3.40 5.42
CA ILE A 41 6.18 3.12 6.77
C ILE A 41 6.26 1.61 7.00
N THR A 42 6.86 1.18 8.11
CA THR A 42 7.02 -0.25 8.45
C THR A 42 6.84 -0.46 9.95
N THR A 43 6.65 -1.72 10.36
CA THR A 43 6.75 -2.13 11.76
C THR A 43 8.17 -2.59 12.12
N PRO A 44 8.52 -2.69 13.42
CA PRO A 44 9.85 -3.13 13.84
C PRO A 44 10.27 -4.48 13.25
N LYS A 45 9.36 -5.47 13.24
CA LYS A 45 9.62 -6.84 12.72
C LYS A 45 10.05 -6.82 11.25
N HIS A 46 9.31 -6.12 10.39
CA HIS A 46 9.59 -6.06 8.95
C HIS A 46 10.69 -5.06 8.58
N SER A 47 11.00 -4.12 9.48
CA SER A 47 12.02 -3.11 9.23
C SER A 47 13.41 -3.70 9.00
N LEU A 48 13.70 -4.84 9.61
CA LEU A 48 15.00 -5.52 9.53
C LEU A 48 15.24 -6.12 8.14
N SER A 49 14.21 -6.72 7.54
CA SER A 49 14.31 -7.42 6.25
C SER A 49 14.76 -6.50 5.11
N PHE A 50 14.30 -5.24 5.10
CA PHE A 50 14.59 -4.30 4.00
C PHE A 50 15.54 -3.16 4.40
N ARG A 51 16.09 -3.20 5.62
CA ARG A 51 17.01 -2.16 6.12
C ARG A 51 18.21 -1.96 5.21
N LYS A 52 18.84 -3.08 4.79
CA LYS A 52 20.04 -3.05 3.94
C LYS A 52 19.72 -2.47 2.57
N SER A 53 18.62 -2.94 2.00
CA SER A 53 18.12 -2.53 0.68
C SER A 53 17.85 -1.01 0.62
N ILE A 54 17.06 -0.47 1.55
CA ILE A 54 16.77 0.98 1.61
C ILE A 54 18.03 1.81 1.90
N THR A 55 18.97 1.27 2.70
CA THR A 55 20.25 1.93 2.94
C THR A 55 21.08 2.04 1.66
N ARG A 56 21.08 1.01 0.81
CA ARG A 56 21.73 1.01 -0.51
C ARG A 56 21.07 2.04 -1.43
N ASP A 57 19.75 2.11 -1.44
CA ASP A 57 19.02 3.07 -2.28
C ASP A 57 19.36 4.52 -1.89
N LYS A 58 19.41 4.82 -0.58
CA LYS A 58 19.90 6.13 -0.07
C LYS A 58 21.33 6.44 -0.51
N LYS A 59 22.25 5.47 -0.42
CA LYS A 59 23.64 5.66 -0.85
C LYS A 59 23.75 5.91 -2.36
N SER A 60 22.77 5.45 -3.14
CA SER A 60 22.69 5.66 -4.58
C SER A 60 22.09 7.03 -4.95
N GLY A 61 21.77 7.88 -3.96
CA GLY A 61 21.22 9.22 -4.16
C GLY A 61 19.70 9.26 -4.27
N LEU A 62 18.99 8.13 -4.13
CA LEU A 62 17.53 8.14 -4.16
C LEU A 62 16.97 8.76 -2.86
N PRO A 63 16.02 9.71 -2.94
CA PRO A 63 15.39 10.36 -1.79
C PRO A 63 14.36 9.43 -1.11
N ILE A 64 14.78 8.21 -0.76
CA ILE A 64 13.95 7.18 -0.14
C ILE A 64 14.33 6.99 1.32
N SER A 65 13.35 6.84 2.19
CA SER A 65 13.57 6.63 3.61
C SER A 65 12.58 5.65 4.21
N ARG A 66 12.80 5.29 5.47
CA ARG A 66 12.00 4.32 6.20
C ARG A 66 11.62 4.92 7.54
N HIS A 67 10.36 4.79 7.92
CA HIS A 67 9.86 5.17 9.24
C HIS A 67 9.34 3.91 9.95
N VAL A 68 9.84 3.60 11.14
CA VAL A 68 9.28 2.53 11.98
C VAL A 68 8.13 3.11 12.78
N LEU A 69 6.96 2.49 12.74
CA LEU A 69 5.93 2.78 13.73
C LEU A 69 6.35 2.16 15.07
N GLU A 70 6.47 2.98 16.10
CA GLU A 70 6.68 2.52 17.47
C GLU A 70 5.46 1.73 17.93
N LEU A 71 5.65 0.46 18.30
CA LEU A 71 4.61 -0.44 18.77
C LEU A 71 4.99 -0.95 20.17
N SER A 72 4.00 -1.12 21.05
CA SER A 72 4.25 -1.66 22.38
C SER A 72 4.72 -3.12 22.32
N ASP A 73 5.68 -3.50 23.17
CA ASP A 73 6.36 -4.81 23.16
C ASP A 73 5.42 -6.02 23.23
N VAL A 74 4.26 -5.86 23.87
CA VAL A 74 3.21 -6.90 23.99
C VAL A 74 2.72 -7.38 22.61
N TYR A 75 2.75 -6.51 21.60
CA TYR A 75 2.16 -6.79 20.28
C TYR A 75 3.15 -7.37 19.26
N ILE A 76 4.45 -7.19 19.49
CA ILE A 76 5.51 -7.74 18.62
C ILE A 76 5.44 -9.28 18.62
N ALA A 77 5.09 -9.89 19.76
CA ALA A 77 4.94 -11.34 19.92
C ALA A 77 3.70 -11.92 19.21
N ALA A 78 2.62 -11.13 19.05
CA ALA A 78 1.36 -11.62 18.47
C ALA A 78 1.39 -11.76 16.94
N THR A 79 2.41 -11.20 16.27
CA THR A 79 2.54 -11.22 14.80
C THR A 79 3.31 -12.46 14.32
N ASP A 80 3.38 -13.53 15.13
CA ASP A 80 4.16 -14.75 14.87
C ASP A 80 3.38 -15.89 14.21
N MET A 81 2.15 -15.63 13.76
CA MET A 81 1.30 -16.64 13.13
C MET A 81 1.25 -16.44 11.62
N SER A 82 1.40 -17.54 10.86
CA SER A 82 1.45 -17.60 9.39
C SER A 82 0.53 -16.58 8.71
N ALA A 83 1.13 -15.72 7.88
CA ALA A 83 0.49 -14.60 7.22
C ALA A 83 -0.73 -15.05 6.41
N THR A 84 -1.91 -14.67 6.91
CA THR A 84 -3.14 -14.70 6.13
C THR A 84 -3.65 -13.28 5.97
N SER A 85 -4.47 -13.02 4.95
CA SER A 85 -5.18 -11.74 4.72
C SER A 85 -6.20 -11.37 5.82
N PHE A 86 -6.14 -12.06 6.97
CA PHE A 86 -6.99 -11.91 8.14
C PHE A 86 -6.26 -11.35 9.36
N ILE A 87 -4.98 -10.94 9.22
CA ILE A 87 -4.27 -10.23 10.29
C ILE A 87 -5.03 -8.93 10.60
N ASP A 88 -5.48 -8.80 11.84
CA ASP A 88 -5.97 -7.52 12.34
C ASP A 88 -4.78 -6.56 12.48
N THR A 89 -4.90 -5.41 11.85
CA THR A 89 -3.86 -4.36 11.82
C THR A 89 -4.34 -3.08 12.49
N SER A 90 -5.49 -3.12 13.18
CA SER A 90 -6.08 -1.98 13.88
C SER A 90 -5.11 -1.29 14.85
N MET A 91 -4.16 -2.03 15.43
CA MET A 91 -3.12 -1.47 16.29
C MET A 91 -2.18 -0.46 15.61
N LEU A 92 -2.08 -0.50 14.27
CA LEU A 92 -1.25 0.42 13.51
C LEU A 92 -1.95 1.76 13.24
N GLN A 93 -3.26 1.85 13.51
CA GLN A 93 -4.07 3.00 13.17
C GLN A 93 -3.62 4.27 13.89
N GLU A 94 -3.58 4.26 15.20
CA GLU A 94 -3.21 5.44 15.98
C GLU A 94 -1.76 5.90 15.69
N PRO A 95 -0.74 5.00 15.70
CA PRO A 95 0.63 5.40 15.33
C PRO A 95 0.73 5.99 13.93
N GLN A 96 -0.01 5.43 12.96
CA GLN A 96 -0.03 5.94 11.60
C GLN A 96 -0.68 7.32 11.51
N GLN A 97 -1.80 7.54 12.20
CA GLN A 97 -2.48 8.83 12.19
C GLN A 97 -1.62 9.92 12.85
N ASN A 98 -0.97 9.60 13.97
CA ASN A 98 -0.05 10.51 14.66
C ASN A 98 1.11 10.92 13.74
N LEU A 99 1.69 9.97 13.03
CA LEU A 99 2.73 10.24 12.04
C LEU A 99 2.24 11.16 10.92
N LEU A 100 1.03 10.94 10.40
CA LEU A 100 0.44 11.78 9.35
C LEU A 100 0.15 13.21 9.84
N LEU A 101 -0.31 13.36 11.08
CA LEU A 101 -0.55 14.66 11.72
C LEU A 101 0.75 15.45 11.95
N GLU A 102 1.82 14.75 12.35
CA GLU A 102 3.12 15.34 12.62
C GLU A 102 3.83 15.77 11.33
N ARG A 103 3.89 14.87 10.35
CA ARG A 103 4.73 15.04 9.15
C ARG A 103 4.00 15.65 7.96
N LYS A 104 2.67 15.51 7.89
CA LYS A 104 1.80 16.07 6.85
C LYS A 104 2.34 15.89 5.42
N PRO A 105 2.56 14.64 4.95
CA PRO A 105 2.99 14.41 3.58
C PRO A 105 1.94 14.89 2.57
N ASP A 106 2.35 15.18 1.34
CA ASP A 106 1.42 15.60 0.28
C ASP A 106 0.48 14.46 -0.13
N CYS A 107 0.95 13.22 -0.08
CA CYS A 107 0.15 12.03 -0.39
C CYS A 107 0.65 10.77 0.33
N ILE A 108 -0.26 9.83 0.59
CA ILE A 108 0.05 8.48 1.04
C ILE A 108 -0.49 7.42 0.07
N VAL A 109 0.37 6.48 -0.33
CA VAL A 109 -0.03 5.23 -0.97
C VAL A 109 -0.25 4.19 0.13
N HIS A 110 -1.47 3.66 0.23
CA HIS A 110 -1.84 2.72 1.29
C HIS A 110 -2.36 1.41 0.72
N ASP A 111 -2.03 0.30 1.38
CA ASP A 111 -2.46 -1.02 0.95
C ASP A 111 -3.93 -1.31 1.36
N VAL A 112 -4.71 -1.83 0.40
CA VAL A 112 -6.13 -2.20 0.58
C VAL A 112 -6.40 -3.19 1.70
N PHE A 113 -5.41 -3.97 2.14
CA PHE A 113 -5.57 -4.95 3.21
C PHE A 113 -5.61 -4.31 4.61
N HIS A 114 -5.18 -3.04 4.77
CA HIS A 114 -5.45 -2.25 5.96
C HIS A 114 -6.87 -1.68 5.91
N ARG A 115 -7.89 -2.48 6.25
CA ARG A 115 -9.31 -2.10 6.04
C ARG A 115 -9.72 -0.76 6.69
N TRP A 116 -9.04 -0.35 7.76
CA TRP A 116 -9.29 0.91 8.49
C TRP A 116 -8.54 2.11 7.89
N SER A 117 -7.52 1.92 7.05
CA SER A 117 -6.57 2.98 6.64
C SER A 117 -7.24 4.10 5.87
N ALA A 118 -8.14 3.79 4.94
CA ALA A 118 -8.80 4.79 4.10
C ALA A 118 -9.53 5.82 4.96
N VAL A 119 -10.34 5.37 5.92
CA VAL A 119 -11.10 6.24 6.83
C VAL A 119 -10.16 7.01 7.75
N ALA A 120 -9.13 6.34 8.27
CA ALA A 120 -8.15 6.96 9.18
C ALA A 120 -7.31 8.06 8.49
N ILE A 121 -6.97 7.88 7.21
CA ILE A 121 -6.25 8.87 6.40
C ILE A 121 -7.17 10.05 6.07
N ASP A 122 -8.41 9.75 5.64
CA ASP A 122 -9.40 10.77 5.30
C ASP A 122 -9.70 11.67 6.51
N SER A 123 -9.75 11.12 7.73
CA SER A 123 -9.98 11.92 8.94
C SER A 123 -8.84 12.87 9.29
N VAL A 124 -7.62 12.60 8.80
CA VAL A 124 -6.45 13.48 8.99
C VAL A 124 -6.33 14.53 7.86
N GLY A 125 -7.10 14.36 6.77
CA GLY A 125 -7.11 15.30 5.64
C GLY A 125 -5.92 15.17 4.71
N ILE A 126 -5.26 14.00 4.68
CA ILE A 126 -4.14 13.70 3.77
C ILE A 126 -4.68 13.03 2.52
N SER A 127 -4.19 13.43 1.36
CA SER A 127 -4.58 12.81 0.10
C SER A 127 -4.03 11.39 -0.03
N ARG A 128 -4.78 10.47 -0.62
CA ARG A 128 -4.35 9.07 -0.72
C ARG A 128 -4.54 8.44 -2.10
N ILE A 129 -3.68 7.45 -2.36
CA ILE A 129 -3.77 6.52 -3.49
C ILE A 129 -3.89 5.12 -2.92
N THR A 130 -4.86 4.36 -3.40
CA THR A 130 -5.10 2.99 -2.95
C THR A 130 -4.24 2.02 -3.75
N PHE A 131 -3.35 1.27 -3.10
CA PHE A 131 -2.57 0.21 -3.75
C PHE A 131 -3.26 -1.14 -3.59
N ASN A 132 -3.39 -1.84 -4.71
CA ASN A 132 -3.89 -3.20 -4.74
C ASN A 132 -2.85 -4.11 -5.39
N GLU A 133 -2.29 -5.04 -4.62
CA GLU A 133 -1.34 -6.03 -5.13
C GLU A 133 -2.03 -7.01 -6.11
N ASN A 134 -3.33 -7.25 -5.93
CA ASN A 134 -4.06 -8.15 -6.79
C ASN A 134 -4.16 -7.54 -8.20
N GLY A 135 -3.80 -8.31 -9.24
CA GLY A 135 -3.94 -7.91 -10.64
C GLY A 135 -5.37 -7.46 -10.99
N CYS A 136 -5.54 -6.81 -12.14
CA CYS A 136 -6.81 -6.18 -12.49
C CYS A 136 -7.96 -7.19 -12.57
N PHE A 137 -7.72 -8.41 -13.05
CA PHE A 137 -8.73 -9.49 -13.07
C PHE A 137 -9.30 -9.78 -11.67
N ALA A 138 -8.44 -10.00 -10.67
CA ALA A 138 -8.87 -10.27 -9.31
C ALA A 138 -9.59 -9.06 -8.68
N CYS A 139 -9.20 -7.84 -9.06
CA CYS A 139 -9.94 -6.63 -8.70
C CYS A 139 -11.36 -6.64 -9.27
N CYS A 140 -11.50 -6.92 -10.57
CA CYS A 140 -12.80 -6.99 -11.24
C CYS A 140 -13.69 -8.08 -10.64
N VAL A 141 -13.14 -9.27 -10.37
CA VAL A 141 -13.92 -10.37 -9.76
C VAL A 141 -14.41 -9.97 -8.38
N ARG A 142 -13.53 -9.43 -7.52
CA ARG A 142 -13.92 -8.98 -6.18
C ARG A 142 -15.03 -7.92 -6.25
N GLU A 143 -14.86 -6.93 -7.12
CA GLU A 143 -15.84 -5.84 -7.27
C GLU A 143 -17.19 -6.36 -7.77
N ASN A 144 -17.19 -7.25 -8.77
CA ASN A 144 -18.41 -7.87 -9.27
C ASN A 144 -19.09 -8.73 -8.19
N MET A 145 -18.31 -9.45 -7.37
CA MET A 145 -18.84 -10.22 -6.24
C MET A 145 -19.46 -9.31 -5.17
N GLU A 146 -18.85 -8.17 -4.87
CA GLU A 146 -19.39 -7.19 -3.92
C GLU A 146 -20.65 -6.51 -4.45
N ARG A 147 -20.64 -6.06 -5.71
CA ARG A 147 -21.73 -5.33 -6.37
C ARG A 147 -22.96 -6.19 -6.64
N TYR A 148 -22.75 -7.39 -7.17
CA TYR A 148 -23.86 -8.25 -7.61
C TYR A 148 -24.20 -9.35 -6.60
N SER A 149 -23.31 -9.63 -5.63
CA SER A 149 -23.52 -10.67 -4.60
C SER A 149 -24.15 -11.96 -5.14
N PRO A 150 -23.63 -12.54 -6.25
CA PRO A 150 -24.30 -13.66 -6.94
C PRO A 150 -24.41 -14.91 -6.06
N MET A 151 -23.61 -15.00 -4.99
CA MET A 151 -23.57 -16.14 -4.06
C MET A 151 -24.58 -16.09 -2.91
N LYS A 152 -25.53 -15.14 -2.88
CA LYS A 152 -26.64 -15.16 -1.88
C LYS A 152 -27.52 -16.42 -1.93
N LYS A 153 -27.35 -17.32 -2.91
CA LYS A 153 -28.12 -18.57 -3.03
C LYS A 153 -27.52 -19.79 -2.31
N GLN A 154 -26.27 -19.75 -1.80
CA GLN A 154 -25.72 -20.89 -1.05
C GLN A 154 -24.83 -20.41 0.11
N SER A 155 -25.39 -20.41 1.32
CA SER A 155 -24.68 -20.12 2.55
C SER A 155 -23.98 -21.38 3.08
N HIS A 156 -22.66 -21.49 2.87
CA HIS A 156 -21.77 -22.26 3.74
C HIS A 156 -20.47 -21.47 3.96
N GLY A 157 -20.44 -20.68 5.04
CA GLY A 157 -19.25 -20.49 5.89
C GLY A 157 -17.97 -19.84 5.36
N GLY A 158 -17.92 -19.27 4.15
CA GLY A 158 -16.73 -18.59 3.62
C GLY A 158 -17.06 -17.20 3.06
N GLY A 159 -17.44 -16.25 3.91
CA GLY A 159 -17.75 -14.90 3.46
C GLY A 159 -16.50 -14.16 2.96
N LEU A 160 -16.51 -13.70 1.71
CA LEU A 160 -15.61 -12.63 1.27
C LEU A 160 -15.90 -11.40 2.15
N HIS A 161 -14.93 -10.97 2.97
CA HIS A 161 -15.10 -9.79 3.82
C HIS A 161 -15.23 -8.54 2.95
N LYS A 162 -16.32 -7.82 3.15
CA LYS A 162 -16.71 -6.64 2.38
C LYS A 162 -15.76 -5.47 2.66
N ARG A 163 -15.32 -4.76 1.61
CA ARG A 163 -14.70 -3.44 1.75
C ARG A 163 -15.65 -2.47 2.45
N MET A 164 -15.09 -1.47 3.12
CA MET A 164 -15.89 -0.35 3.62
C MET A 164 -16.48 0.42 2.41
N PRO A 165 -17.80 0.60 2.33
CA PRO A 165 -18.43 1.34 1.23
C PRO A 165 -17.85 2.76 1.10
N GLY A 166 -17.56 3.19 -0.13
CA GLY A 166 -17.07 4.55 -0.42
C GLY A 166 -15.57 4.79 -0.20
N SER A 167 -14.78 3.74 0.13
CA SER A 167 -13.34 3.91 0.34
C SER A 167 -12.59 4.39 -0.89
N ASP A 168 -13.04 4.07 -2.11
CA ASP A 168 -12.28 4.42 -3.31
C ASP A 168 -12.68 5.78 -3.91
N GLU A 169 -13.90 6.28 -3.63
CA GLU A 169 -14.42 7.55 -4.16
C GLU A 169 -13.64 8.80 -3.70
N LYS A 170 -13.04 8.74 -2.51
CA LYS A 170 -12.19 9.82 -1.96
C LYS A 170 -10.70 9.66 -2.29
N SER A 171 -10.33 8.57 -2.94
CA SER A 171 -8.95 8.34 -3.40
C SER A 171 -8.68 9.12 -4.68
N PHE A 172 -7.44 9.56 -4.91
CA PHE A 172 -7.06 10.04 -6.25
C PHE A 172 -7.16 8.96 -7.32
N GLY A 173 -7.05 7.69 -6.91
CA GLY A 173 -7.18 6.55 -7.79
C GLY A 173 -6.69 5.25 -7.17
N VAL A 174 -6.60 4.22 -7.99
CA VAL A 174 -6.11 2.89 -7.60
C VAL A 174 -4.85 2.55 -8.39
N MET A 175 -3.81 2.15 -7.68
CA MET A 175 -2.57 1.62 -8.25
C MET A 175 -2.61 0.10 -8.25
N VAL A 176 -2.39 -0.49 -9.41
CA VAL A 176 -2.45 -1.95 -9.61
C VAL A 176 -1.12 -2.46 -10.15
N ASN A 177 -0.57 -3.48 -9.49
CA ASN A 177 0.61 -4.18 -9.97
C ASN A 177 0.21 -5.26 -11.00
N SER A 178 -0.19 -4.83 -12.21
CA SER A 178 -0.46 -5.72 -13.35
C SER A 178 0.28 -5.25 -14.61
N PHE A 179 0.13 -5.95 -15.73
CA PHE A 179 0.65 -5.54 -17.03
C PHE A 179 -0.49 -4.94 -17.86
N TYR A 180 -0.22 -3.85 -18.59
CA TYR A 180 -1.21 -3.26 -19.51
C TYR A 180 -1.69 -4.25 -20.58
N ASP A 181 -0.79 -5.06 -21.13
CA ASP A 181 -1.11 -6.01 -22.20
C ASP A 181 -1.92 -7.21 -21.70
N LEU A 182 -1.87 -7.48 -20.39
CA LEU A 182 -2.53 -8.64 -19.79
C LEU A 182 -3.94 -8.29 -19.31
N ASP A 183 -4.16 -7.03 -18.94
CA ASP A 183 -5.42 -6.54 -18.40
C ASP A 183 -5.79 -5.16 -19.00
N SER A 184 -6.77 -5.11 -19.89
CA SER A 184 -7.40 -3.86 -20.34
C SER A 184 -8.32 -3.31 -19.24
N PHE A 185 -7.75 -2.73 -18.19
CA PHE A 185 -8.51 -2.18 -17.07
C PHE A 185 -8.92 -0.73 -17.33
N ARG A 186 -10.18 -0.55 -17.71
CA ARG A 186 -10.88 0.73 -17.56
C ARG A 186 -11.75 0.58 -16.32
N ASN A 187 -11.44 1.31 -15.26
CA ASN A 187 -12.21 1.20 -14.02
C ASN A 187 -13.66 1.59 -14.31
N GLU A 188 -14.58 0.61 -14.33
CA GLU A 188 -16.01 0.82 -14.59
C GLU A 188 -16.69 1.68 -13.49
N LEU A 189 -15.94 2.02 -12.44
CA LEU A 189 -16.35 2.85 -11.31
C LEU A 189 -16.04 4.34 -11.50
N GLY A 190 -15.41 4.76 -12.61
CA GLY A 190 -15.14 6.17 -12.91
C GLY A 190 -13.91 6.78 -12.22
N ASN A 191 -13.21 6.03 -11.34
CA ASN A 191 -11.96 6.47 -10.71
C ASN A 191 -10.74 6.14 -11.56
N THR A 192 -9.75 7.03 -11.59
CA THR A 192 -8.47 6.80 -12.28
C THR A 192 -7.77 5.56 -11.73
N ALA A 193 -7.26 4.71 -12.63
CA ALA A 193 -6.45 3.56 -12.26
C ALA A 193 -5.10 3.64 -12.99
N TRP A 194 -4.02 3.39 -12.25
CA TRP A 194 -2.67 3.34 -12.80
C TRP A 194 -2.12 1.93 -12.69
N ILE A 195 -1.93 1.30 -13.84
CA ILE A 195 -1.19 0.04 -13.93
C ILE A 195 0.29 0.41 -13.88
N VAL A 196 0.98 -0.03 -12.83
CA VAL A 196 2.41 0.28 -12.58
C VAL A 196 3.30 -0.95 -12.68
N GLY A 197 2.69 -2.11 -12.95
CA GLY A 197 3.38 -3.38 -12.94
C GLY A 197 4.05 -3.76 -14.27
N PRO A 198 4.91 -4.82 -14.22
CA PRO A 198 5.31 -5.54 -13.02
C PRO A 198 6.43 -4.78 -12.29
N VAL A 199 6.16 -4.32 -11.07
CA VAL A 199 7.15 -3.51 -10.31
C VAL A 199 8.37 -4.35 -9.89
N SER A 200 8.24 -5.68 -9.89
CA SER A 200 9.34 -6.61 -9.66
C SER A 200 10.48 -6.52 -10.71
N LEU A 201 10.23 -5.92 -11.88
CA LEU A 201 11.26 -5.63 -12.88
C LEU A 201 12.06 -4.36 -12.57
N CYS A 202 11.52 -3.47 -11.72
CA CYS A 202 12.25 -2.29 -11.25
C CYS A 202 13.40 -2.69 -10.31
N ASN A 203 13.23 -3.81 -9.59
CA ASN A 203 14.24 -4.36 -8.70
C ASN A 203 15.10 -5.43 -9.37
N ARG A 204 16.32 -5.05 -9.77
CA ARG A 204 17.30 -5.99 -10.36
C ARG A 204 18.11 -6.76 -9.32
N ASN A 205 18.02 -6.41 -8.04
CA ASN A 205 18.83 -7.05 -6.99
C ASN A 205 18.16 -8.33 -6.51
N VAL A 206 18.84 -9.46 -6.70
CA VAL A 206 18.34 -10.79 -6.32
C VAL A 206 18.15 -10.92 -4.81
N GLU A 207 19.00 -10.27 -4.01
CA GLU A 207 18.93 -10.26 -2.54
C GLU A 207 17.65 -9.64 -1.98
N ASP A 208 16.95 -8.83 -2.78
CA ASP A 208 15.73 -8.15 -2.36
C ASP A 208 14.44 -8.93 -2.76
N LYS A 209 14.58 -10.08 -3.44
CA LYS A 209 13.44 -10.84 -4.01
C LYS A 209 12.84 -11.92 -3.09
N GLY A 210 13.35 -12.04 -1.86
CA GLY A 210 12.89 -13.03 -0.86
C GLY A 210 13.73 -14.30 -0.86
#